data_AF-A0A830D8L5-F1
#
_entry.id   AF-A0A830D8L5-F1
#
_cell.length_a   1.000
_cell.length_b   1.000
_cell.length_c   1.000
_cell.angle_alpha   90.00
_cell.angle_beta   90.00
_cell.angle_gamma   90.00
#
_symmetry.space_group_name_H-M   'P 1'
#
loop_
_entity.id
_entity.type
_entity.pdbx_description
1 polymer ?
#
loop_
_entity_poly.entity_id
_entity_poly.type
_entity_poly.pdbx_seq_one_letter_code
_entity_poly.pdbx_strand_id
1 'polypeptide(L)'
;MTVYSIILLTYIMFISRIIYDVIVEPPVIGSMQDRFTGAVKPVVFLVGRVNRQYIIKGLSSGFMFVLGGVGIVLLDLALDKNQAKRVKVSYH
;
A
#
# COMPACT_ATOMS: atom_id res chain seq x y z
N MET A 1 -14.00 14.46 -7.57
CA MET A 1 -13.10 13.94 -6.50
C MET A 1 -13.75 12.87 -5.64
N THR A 2 -15.01 13.02 -5.23
CA THR A 2 -15.73 12.01 -4.41
C THR A 2 -15.74 10.60 -5.02
N VAL A 3 -16.11 10.46 -6.30
CA VAL A 3 -16.10 9.16 -7.01
C VAL A 3 -14.68 8.58 -7.09
N TYR A 4 -13.68 9.42 -7.38
CA TYR A 4 -12.27 9.01 -7.40
C TYR A 4 -11.82 8.47 -6.04
N SER A 5 -12.17 9.15 -4.94
CA SER A 5 -11.84 8.71 -3.58
C SER A 5 -12.50 7.37 -3.23
N ILE A 6 -13.75 7.15 -3.64
CA ILE A 6 -14.44 5.86 -3.43
C ILE A 6 -13.74 4.75 -4.21
N ILE A 7 -13.39 4.98 -5.47
CA ILE A 7 -12.66 4.00 -6.29
C ILE A 7 -11.29 3.69 -5.67
N LEU A 8 -10.54 4.71 -5.26
CA LEU A 8 -9.24 4.55 -4.60
C LEU A 8 -9.36 3.74 -3.30
N LEU A 9 -10.41 3.97 -2.50
CA LEU A 9 -10.70 3.20 -1.30
C LEU A 9 -10.97 1.72 -1.63
N THR A 10 -11.81 1.46 -2.64
CA THR A 10 -12.07 0.07 -3.08
C THR A 10 -10.81 -0.61 -3.63
N TYR A 11 -9.95 0.13 -4.32
CA TYR A 11 -8.67 -0.37 -4.82
C TYR A 11 -7.75 -0.81 -3.67
N ILE A 12 -7.63 -0.01 -2.60
CA ILE A 12 -6.87 -0.40 -1.39
C ILE A 12 -7.41 -1.69 -0.81
N MET A 13 -8.73 -1.80 -0.63
CA MET A 13 -9.35 -2.97 0.00
C MET A 13 -9.07 -4.26 -0.78
N PHE A 14 -9.10 -4.20 -2.11
CA PHE A 14 -8.81 -5.35 -2.97
C PHE A 14 -7.32 -5.71 -2.98
N ILE A 15 -6.42 -4.73 -3.14
CA ILE A 15 -4.96 -4.97 -3.18
C ILE A 15 -4.44 -5.44 -1.83
N SER A 16 -4.99 -4.92 -0.72
CA SER A 16 -4.66 -5.41 0.62
C SER A 16 -5.18 -6.81 0.91
N ARG A 17 -5.92 -7.43 -0.01
CA ARG A 17 -6.49 -8.79 0.10
C ARG A 17 -7.48 -8.95 1.27
N ILE A 18 -8.19 -7.88 1.64
CA ILE A 18 -9.16 -7.91 2.76
C ILE A 18 -10.21 -8.99 2.57
N ILE A 19 -10.69 -9.22 1.35
CA ILE A 19 -11.67 -10.28 1.05
C ILE A 19 -11.10 -11.66 1.37
N TYR A 20 -9.84 -11.90 1.01
CA TYR A 20 -9.17 -13.17 1.31
C TYR A 20 -8.93 -13.32 2.81
N ASP A 21 -8.58 -12.22 3.49
CA ASP A 21 -8.35 -12.21 4.94
C ASP A 21 -9.65 -12.52 5.71
N VAL A 22 -10.81 -12.05 5.24
CA VAL A 22 -12.12 -12.38 5.84
C VAL A 22 -12.51 -13.84 5.63
N ILE A 23 -12.18 -14.44 4.47
CA ILE A 23 -12.57 -15.83 4.16
C ILE A 23 -11.65 -16.84 4.84
N VAL A 24 -10.34 -16.57 4.84
CA VAL A 24 -9.31 -17.53 5.26
C VAL A 24 -8.83 -17.27 6.69
N GLU A 25 -9.13 -16.09 7.23
CA GLU A 25 -8.77 -15.65 8.59
C GLU A 25 -7.31 -16.00 8.94
N PRO A 26 -6.32 -15.61 8.12
CA PRO A 26 -4.92 -15.91 8.42
C PRO A 26 -4.47 -15.13 9.65
N PRO A 27 -3.46 -15.63 10.39
CA PRO A 27 -2.91 -14.90 11.53
C PRO A 27 -2.39 -13.52 11.12
N VAL A 28 -2.50 -12.55 12.03
CA VAL A 28 -2.11 -11.16 11.76
C VAL A 28 -0.59 -11.03 11.58
N ILE A 29 0.18 -11.71 12.43
CA ILE A 29 1.65 -11.73 12.47
C ILE A 29 2.10 -13.16 12.72
N GLY A 30 3.18 -13.58 12.08
CA GLY A 30 3.80 -14.88 12.33
C GLY A 30 4.82 -14.84 13.46
N SER A 31 5.27 -16.02 13.87
CA SER A 31 6.39 -16.18 14.78
C SER A 31 7.36 -17.21 14.22
N MET A 32 8.65 -16.90 14.24
CA MET A 32 9.71 -17.85 13.93
C MET A 32 10.58 -18.01 15.16
N GLN A 33 10.80 -19.25 15.57
CA GLN A 33 11.74 -19.55 16.63
C GLN A 33 13.16 -19.49 16.08
N ASP A 34 14.01 -18.72 16.74
CA ASP A 34 15.43 -18.65 16.42
C ASP A 34 16.12 -19.97 16.81
N ARG A 35 16.84 -20.56 15.87
CA ARG A 35 17.46 -21.88 16.03
C ARG A 35 18.59 -21.89 17.06
N PHE A 36 19.24 -20.74 17.29
CA PHE A 36 20.39 -20.65 18.20
C PHE A 36 20.01 -20.19 19.60
N THR A 37 19.02 -19.31 19.72
CA THR A 37 18.64 -18.69 21.00
C THR A 37 17.33 -19.23 21.56
N GLY A 38 16.55 -19.99 20.79
CA GLY A 38 15.23 -20.47 21.18
C GLY A 38 14.17 -19.36 21.33
N ALA A 39 14.56 -18.09 21.14
CA ALA A 39 13.69 -16.94 21.26
C ALA A 39 12.67 -16.90 20.12
N VAL A 40 11.44 -16.51 20.44
CA VAL A 40 10.37 -16.34 19.45
C VAL A 40 10.46 -14.93 18.88
N LYS A 41 10.76 -14.83 17.58
CA LYS A 41 10.83 -13.55 16.87
C LYS A 41 9.57 -13.35 16.03
N PRO A 42 8.93 -12.16 16.08
CA PRO A 42 7.81 -11.86 15.21
C PRO A 42 8.27 -11.79 13.75
N VAL A 43 7.51 -12.42 12.86
CA VAL A 43 7.78 -12.45 11.42
C VAL A 43 6.58 -11.90 10.67
N VAL A 44 6.83 -10.80 9.97
CA VAL A 44 5.81 -10.02 9.27
C VAL A 44 5.57 -10.54 7.85
N PHE A 45 6.57 -11.23 7.28
CA PHE A 45 6.50 -11.80 5.93
C PHE A 45 6.58 -13.32 5.99
N LEU A 46 5.55 -13.99 5.48
CA LEU A 46 5.59 -15.45 5.35
C LEU A 46 6.63 -15.84 4.28
N VAL A 47 7.67 -16.55 4.71
CA VAL A 47 8.77 -17.03 3.86
C VAL A 47 8.46 -18.46 3.40
N GLY A 48 8.82 -18.80 2.17
CA GLY A 48 8.66 -20.17 1.62
C GLY A 48 7.28 -20.49 1.05
N ARG A 49 6.29 -19.58 1.16
CA ARG A 49 4.99 -19.71 0.49
C ARG A 49 4.54 -18.38 -0.11
N VAL A 50 4.44 -18.31 -1.44
CA VAL A 50 4.05 -17.08 -2.16
C VAL A 50 2.54 -16.82 -2.12
N ASN A 51 1.70 -17.87 -2.10
CA ASN A 51 0.24 -17.72 -2.15
C ASN A 51 -0.38 -17.34 -0.80
N ARG A 52 0.34 -17.55 0.30
CA ARG A 52 -0.11 -17.24 1.66
C ARG A 52 0.60 -16.00 2.19
N GLN A 53 -0.13 -15.20 2.93
CA GLN A 53 0.37 -14.00 3.57
C GLN A 53 -0.31 -13.80 4.91
N TYR A 54 0.35 -13.04 5.77
CA TYR A 54 -0.25 -12.49 6.98
C TYR A 54 -1.02 -11.21 6.65
N ILE A 55 -2.02 -10.87 7.46
CA ILE A 55 -2.87 -9.69 7.25
C ILE A 55 -2.02 -8.41 7.15
N ILE A 56 -1.02 -8.28 8.03
CA ILE A 56 -0.14 -7.11 8.05
C ILE A 56 0.71 -6.95 6.77
N LYS A 57 1.07 -8.06 6.11
CA LYS A 57 1.79 -8.03 4.83
C LYS A 57 0.91 -7.46 3.73
N GLY A 58 -0.37 -7.86 3.68
CA GLY A 58 -1.36 -7.35 2.73
C GLY A 58 -1.70 -5.87 2.94
N LEU A 59 -1.97 -5.48 4.19
CA LEU A 59 -2.23 -4.08 4.54
C LEU A 59 -1.04 -3.18 4.20
N SER A 60 0.17 -3.59 4.57
CA SER A 60 1.40 -2.83 4.28
C SER A 60 1.64 -2.67 2.77
N SER A 61 1.42 -3.73 1.97
CA SER A 61 1.55 -3.62 0.52
C SER A 61 0.51 -2.66 -0.08
N GLY A 62 -0.76 -2.76 0.34
CA GLY A 62 -1.81 -1.86 -0.17
C GLY A 62 -1.55 -0.40 0.16
N PHE A 63 -1.03 -0.12 1.36
CA PHE A 63 -0.61 1.22 1.75
C PHE A 63 0.51 1.76 0.85
N MET A 64 1.55 0.96 0.58
CA MET A 64 2.64 1.38 -0.31
C MET A 64 2.17 1.64 -1.74
N PHE A 65 1.26 0.82 -2.28
CA PHE A 65 0.72 1.04 -3.62
C PHE A 65 -0.04 2.37 -3.73
N VAL A 66 -0.82 2.73 -2.71
CA VAL A 66 -1.54 4.01 -2.72
C VAL A 66 -0.64 5.20 -2.47
N LEU A 67 0.36 5.09 -1.59
CA LEU A 67 1.36 6.14 -1.48
C LEU A 67 2.04 6.43 -2.82
N GLY A 68 2.43 5.38 -3.56
CA GLY A 68 3.00 5.52 -4.90
C GLY A 68 2.03 6.16 -5.89
N GLY A 69 0.79 5.64 -5.96
CA GLY A 69 -0.23 6.15 -6.89
C GLY A 69 -0.63 7.59 -6.61
N VAL A 70 -0.89 7.94 -5.35
CA VAL A 70 -1.19 9.31 -4.93
C VAL A 70 0.01 10.23 -5.18
N GLY A 71 1.24 9.75 -4.99
CA GLY A 71 2.46 10.50 -5.32
C GLY A 71 2.51 10.94 -6.77
N ILE A 72 2.15 10.05 -7.70
CA ILE A 72 2.09 10.38 -9.15
C ILE A 72 0.99 11.42 -9.42
N VAL A 73 -0.19 11.26 -8.82
CA VAL A 73 -1.30 12.24 -8.99
C VAL A 73 -0.92 13.62 -8.44
N LEU A 74 -0.21 13.67 -7.32
CA LEU A 74 0.29 14.91 -6.76
C LEU A 74 1.36 15.55 -7.64
N LEU A 75 2.21 14.75 -8.27
CA LEU A 75 3.23 15.24 -9.21
C LEU A 75 2.57 15.90 -10.43
N ASP A 76 1.55 15.27 -11.00
CA ASP A 76 0.78 15.83 -12.12
C ASP A 76 0.11 17.16 -11.73
N LEU A 77 -0.55 17.19 -10.57
CA LEU A 77 -1.19 18.41 -10.05
C LEU A 77 -0.17 19.55 -9.80
N ALA A 78 1.04 19.22 -9.37
CA ALA A 78 2.10 20.20 -9.14
C ALA A 78 2.65 20.76 -10.47
N LEU A 79 2.74 19.94 -11.52
CA LEU A 79 3.15 20.38 -12.85
C LEU A 79 2.11 21.34 -13.45
N ASP A 80 0.83 21.00 -13.40
CA ASP A 80 -0.25 21.83 -13.94
C ASP A 80 -0.31 23.21 -13.26
N LYS A 81 -0.25 23.25 -11.92
CA LYS A 81 -0.18 24.51 -11.16
C LYS A 81 1.01 25.40 -11.52
N ASN A 82 2.15 24.80 -11.87
CA ASN A 82 3.34 25.54 -12.26
C ASN A 82 3.32 26.01 -13.72
N GLN A 83 2.62 25.32 -14.61
CA GLN A 83 2.42 25.79 -16.00
C GLN A 83 1.67 27.13 -16.02
N ALA A 84 0.59 27.25 -15.22
CA ALA A 84 -0.17 28.50 -15.11
C ALA A 84 0.68 29.70 -14.64
N LYS A 85 1.71 29.46 -13.81
CA LYS A 85 2.69 30.49 -13.42
C LYS A 85 3.68 30.82 -14.54
N ARG A 86 4.18 29.82 -15.26
CA ARG A 86 5.15 30.01 -16.36
C ARG A 86 4.58 30.83 -17.51
N VAL A 87 3.32 30.60 -17.88
CA VAL A 87 2.65 31.36 -18.95
C VAL A 87 2.59 32.86 -18.63
N LYS A 88 2.32 33.25 -17.38
CA LYS A 88 2.28 34.67 -16.98
C LYS A 88 3.63 35.38 -17.04
N VAL A 89 4.73 34.66 -16.85
CA VAL A 89 6.09 35.24 -16.90
C VAL A 89 6.56 35.43 -18.35
N SER A 90 6.06 34.65 -19.31
CA SER A 90 6.47 34.75 -20.72
C SER A 90 5.85 35.92 -21.49
N TYR A 91 4.86 36.62 -20.92
CA TYR A 91 4.22 37.79 -21.53
C TYR A 91 4.80 39.13 -21.06
N HIS A 92 5.94 39.10 -20.35
CA HIS A 92 6.70 40.29 -19.95
C HIS A 92 8.10 40.27 -20.56
#